data_AF-A0AAT9TPY1-F1
#
_entry.id   AF-A0AAT9TPY1-F1
#
_cell.length_a   1.000
_cell.length_b   1.000
_cell.length_c   1.000
_cell.angle_alpha   90.00
_cell.angle_beta   90.00
_cell.angle_gamma   90.00
#
_symmetry.space_group_name_H-M   'P 1'
#
loop_
_entity.id
_entity.type
_entity.pdbx_description
1 polymer ?
#
loop_
_entity_poly.entity_id
_entity_poly.type
_entity_poly.pdbx_seq_one_letter_code
_entity_poly.pdbx_strand_id
1 'polypeptide(L)'
;MWPDLVPEGRHAWLSVALWSREYQRQGRPDTPAGQVFTLDGRHIVDRDSFYCAIGEAINGPGGYFGWNLDALVDCLRGGWGATAPFGPPPFRRVHSSLAP
;
A
#
# COMPACT_ATOMS: atom_id res chain seq x y z
N MET A 1 -13.77 -3.98 12.88
CA MET A 1 -12.84 -3.74 11.74
C MET A 1 -11.69 -4.73 11.91
N TRP A 2 -10.71 -4.85 11.00
CA TRP A 2 -9.64 -5.86 11.14
C TRP A 2 -8.81 -5.80 12.46
N PRO A 3 -8.61 -4.65 13.13
CA PRO A 3 -7.81 -4.60 14.37
C PRO A 3 -8.37 -5.47 15.48
N ASP A 4 -9.70 -5.56 15.58
CA ASP A 4 -10.42 -6.28 16.64
C ASP A 4 -10.52 -7.80 16.40
N LEU A 5 -10.07 -8.28 15.24
CA LEU A 5 -10.15 -9.68 14.86
C LEU A 5 -9.01 -10.49 15.49
N VAL A 6 -9.28 -11.76 15.80
CA VAL A 6 -8.23 -12.75 16.06
C VAL A 6 -7.36 -12.97 14.82
N PRO A 7 -6.12 -13.50 14.94
CA PRO A 7 -5.22 -13.69 13.79
C PRO A 7 -5.87 -14.37 12.58
N GLU A 8 -6.61 -15.47 12.79
CA GLU A 8 -7.31 -16.19 11.72
C GLU A 8 -8.38 -15.31 11.05
N GLY A 9 -9.02 -14.44 11.82
CA GLY A 9 -9.98 -13.45 11.32
C GLY A 9 -9.31 -12.37 10.46
N ARG A 10 -8.09 -11.94 10.81
CA ARG A 10 -7.31 -11.02 9.96
C ARG A 10 -6.90 -11.67 8.65
N HIS A 11 -6.53 -12.95 8.68
CA HIS A 11 -6.24 -13.69 7.46
C HIS A 11 -7.47 -13.80 6.54
N ALA A 12 -8.64 -14.09 7.11
CA ALA A 12 -9.90 -14.07 6.37
C ALA A 12 -10.23 -12.67 5.82
N TRP A 13 -9.95 -11.61 6.59
CA TRP A 13 -10.11 -10.23 6.15
C TRP A 13 -9.26 -9.91 4.90
N LEU A 14 -8.02 -10.39 4.84
CA LEU A 14 -7.17 -10.22 3.65
C LEU A 14 -7.76 -10.86 2.40
N SER A 15 -8.42 -12.02 2.55
CA SER A 15 -9.15 -12.65 1.45
C SER A 15 -10.31 -11.76 0.99
N VAL A 16 -11.10 -11.23 1.92
CA VAL A 16 -12.20 -10.29 1.60
C VAL A 16 -11.68 -9.05 0.88
N ALA A 17 -10.59 -8.44 1.38
CA ALA A 17 -9.94 -7.30 0.76
C ALA A 17 -9.53 -7.61 -0.68
N LEU A 18 -8.86 -8.74 -0.92
CA LEU A 18 -8.43 -9.19 -2.24
C LEU A 18 -9.61 -9.32 -3.23
N TRP A 19 -10.70 -9.95 -2.81
CA TRP A 19 -11.88 -10.17 -3.67
C TRP A 19 -12.69 -8.88 -3.91
N SER A 20 -12.67 -7.95 -2.95
CA SER A 20 -13.36 -6.66 -3.08
C SER A 20 -12.56 -5.60 -3.84
N ARG A 21 -11.28 -5.84 -4.13
CA ARG A 21 -10.36 -4.83 -4.69
C ARG A 21 -10.87 -4.19 -5.98
N GLU A 22 -11.48 -4.97 -6.88
CA GLU A 22 -11.93 -4.49 -8.19
C GLU A 22 -13.07 -3.49 -8.00
N TYR A 23 -13.97 -3.79 -7.06
CA TYR A 23 -15.05 -2.90 -6.66
C TYR A 23 -14.52 -1.64 -5.95
N GLN A 24 -13.54 -1.78 -5.06
CA GLN A 24 -12.93 -0.64 -4.36
C GLN A 24 -12.19 0.29 -5.32
N ARG A 25 -11.51 -0.28 -6.31
CA ARG A 25 -10.73 0.48 -7.28
C ARG A 25 -11.56 1.06 -8.41
N GLN A 26 -12.63 0.43 -8.86
CA GLN A 26 -13.46 0.90 -9.99
C GLN A 26 -12.64 1.34 -11.22
N GLY A 27 -11.56 0.62 -11.52
CA GLY A 27 -10.63 0.97 -12.62
C GLY A 27 -9.79 2.24 -12.37
N ARG A 28 -9.74 2.77 -11.15
CA ARG A 28 -8.86 3.88 -10.78
C ARG A 28 -7.40 3.51 -11.07
N PRO A 29 -6.66 4.38 -11.76
CA PRO A 29 -5.25 4.16 -12.00
C PRO A 29 -4.50 4.11 -10.67
N ASP A 30 -3.30 3.53 -10.70
CA ASP A 30 -2.41 3.56 -9.56
C ASP A 30 -2.08 5.02 -9.17
N THR A 31 -1.87 5.21 -7.87
CA THR A 31 -1.27 6.42 -7.36
C THR A 31 0.12 6.60 -7.99
N PRO A 32 0.47 7.80 -8.49
CA PRO A 32 1.74 8.03 -9.19
C PRO A 32 2.97 7.72 -8.34
N ALA A 33 4.10 7.51 -9.00
CA ALA A 33 5.39 7.38 -8.33
C ALA A 33 5.77 8.63 -7.53
N GLY A 34 6.68 8.46 -6.57
CA GLY A 34 7.18 9.54 -5.73
C GLY A 34 6.31 9.85 -4.51
N GLN A 35 5.30 9.02 -4.24
CA GLN A 35 4.35 9.24 -3.14
C GLN A 35 4.82 8.60 -1.84
N VAL A 36 4.48 9.27 -0.73
CA VAL A 36 4.73 8.78 0.63
C VAL A 36 3.41 8.26 1.18
N PHE A 37 3.38 6.98 1.54
CA PHE A 37 2.26 6.35 2.24
C PHE A 37 2.62 6.23 3.72
N THR A 38 1.68 6.57 4.60
CA THR A 38 1.89 6.46 6.04
C THR A 38 1.23 5.19 6.54
N LEU A 39 2.03 4.32 7.15
CA LEU A 39 1.56 3.09 7.78
C LEU A 39 1.36 3.33 9.28
N ASP A 40 0.13 3.21 9.77
CA ASP A 40 -0.13 3.28 11.21
C ASP A 40 0.26 1.97 11.89
N GLY A 41 1.43 1.97 12.52
CA GLY A 41 1.99 0.80 13.18
C GLY A 41 1.33 0.39 14.49
N ARG A 42 0.44 1.22 15.07
CA ARG A 42 -0.13 0.97 16.41
C ARG A 42 -0.90 -0.35 16.52
N HIS A 43 -1.46 -0.81 15.41
CA HIS A 43 -2.27 -2.04 15.35
C HIS A 43 -1.53 -3.22 14.70
N ILE A 44 -0.24 -3.06 14.37
CA ILE A 44 0.58 -4.11 13.76
C ILE A 44 1.24 -4.92 14.87
N VAL A 45 0.69 -6.10 15.13
CA VAL A 45 1.13 -7.00 16.22
C VAL A 45 1.57 -8.38 15.71
N ASP A 46 1.27 -8.67 14.45
CA ASP A 46 1.57 -9.91 13.77
C ASP A 46 1.69 -9.67 12.25
N ARG A 47 1.96 -10.73 11.49
CA ARG A 47 2.12 -10.63 10.03
C ARG A 47 0.83 -10.24 9.31
N ASP A 48 -0.32 -10.75 9.74
CA ASP A 48 -1.58 -10.50 9.02
C ASP A 48 -2.08 -9.07 9.28
N SER A 49 -1.90 -8.53 10.49
CA SER A 49 -2.13 -7.12 10.81
C SER A 49 -1.22 -6.18 10.03
N PHE A 50 0.03 -6.56 9.75
CA PHE A 50 0.89 -5.79 8.83
C PHE A 50 0.27 -5.69 7.43
N TYR A 51 -0.18 -6.81 6.87
CA TYR A 51 -0.79 -6.84 5.54
C TYR A 51 -2.12 -6.09 5.47
N CYS A 52 -2.93 -6.15 6.53
CA CYS A 52 -4.14 -5.34 6.63
C CYS A 52 -3.80 -3.84 6.65
N ALA A 53 -2.84 -3.45 7.48
CA ALA A 53 -2.46 -2.05 7.65
C ALA A 53 -1.85 -1.44 6.37
N ILE A 54 -0.97 -2.16 5.67
CA ILE A 54 -0.37 -1.65 4.41
C ILE A 54 -1.40 -1.59 3.27
N GLY A 55 -2.32 -2.55 3.22
CA GLY A 55 -3.46 -2.52 2.30
C GLY A 55 -4.30 -1.27 2.48
N GLU A 56 -4.62 -0.93 3.73
CA GLU A 56 -5.40 0.27 4.04
C GLU A 56 -4.62 1.57 3.81
N ALA A 57 -3.32 1.59 4.11
CA ALA A 57 -2.47 2.76 3.88
C ALA A 57 -2.40 3.14 2.39
N ILE A 58 -2.42 2.16 1.49
CA ILE A 58 -2.27 2.39 0.04
C ILE A 58 -3.63 2.57 -0.65
N ASN A 59 -4.60 1.70 -0.34
CA ASN A 59 -5.86 1.62 -1.07
C ASN A 59 -7.07 2.12 -0.28
N GLY A 60 -6.86 2.68 0.91
CA GLY A 60 -7.94 3.16 1.79
C GLY A 60 -8.61 2.03 2.59
N PRO A 61 -9.63 2.34 3.40
CA PRO A 61 -10.25 1.37 4.31
C PRO A 61 -10.66 0.05 3.64
N GLY A 62 -10.26 -1.07 4.24
CA GLY A 62 -10.44 -2.41 3.66
C GLY A 62 -9.60 -2.72 2.41
N GLY A 63 -8.62 -1.88 2.07
CA GLY A 63 -7.78 -2.03 0.89
C GLY A 63 -6.86 -3.25 0.96
N TYR A 64 -6.52 -3.80 -0.21
CA TYR A 64 -5.60 -4.93 -0.36
C TYR A 64 -4.26 -4.47 -0.94
N PHE A 65 -3.14 -4.91 -0.35
CA PHE A 65 -1.81 -4.73 -0.93
C PHE A 65 -0.87 -5.89 -0.54
N GLY A 66 -1.36 -7.12 -0.74
CA GLY A 66 -0.65 -8.36 -0.40
C GLY A 66 -1.16 -9.02 0.88
N TRP A 67 -0.86 -10.30 1.03
CA TRP A 67 -1.18 -11.16 2.19
C TRP A 67 -0.03 -12.09 2.61
N ASN A 68 1.09 -12.01 1.89
CA ASN A 68 2.37 -12.66 2.13
C ASN A 68 3.45 -11.87 1.39
N LEU A 69 4.73 -12.27 1.50
CA LEU A 69 5.84 -11.54 0.87
C LEU A 69 5.78 -11.57 -0.66
N ASP A 70 5.44 -12.70 -1.26
CA ASP A 70 5.38 -12.82 -2.73
C ASP A 70 4.28 -11.92 -3.31
N ALA A 71 3.09 -11.94 -2.72
CA ALA A 71 1.99 -11.08 -3.13
C ALA A 71 2.27 -9.60 -2.88
N LEU A 72 3.01 -9.27 -1.82
CA LEU A 72 3.47 -7.90 -1.58
C LEU A 72 4.44 -7.46 -2.68
N VAL A 73 5.41 -8.31 -3.05
CA VAL A 73 6.34 -8.05 -4.16
C VAL A 73 5.59 -7.84 -5.47
N ASP A 74 4.55 -8.62 -5.74
CA ASP A 74 3.70 -8.43 -6.92
C ASP A 74 2.96 -7.09 -6.88
N CYS A 75 2.43 -6.69 -5.72
CA CYS A 75 1.79 -5.39 -5.56
C CYS A 75 2.77 -4.22 -5.77
N LEU A 76 4.01 -4.35 -5.30
CA LEU A 76 5.07 -3.34 -5.43
C LEU A 76 5.53 -3.14 -6.89
N ARG A 77 5.22 -4.07 -7.80
CA ARG A 77 5.49 -3.94 -9.24
C ARG A 77 4.47 -3.06 -9.97
N GLY A 78 3.42 -2.60 -9.29
CA GLY A 78 2.37 -1.77 -9.85
C GLY A 78 1.18 -2.58 -10.38
N GLY A 79 0.10 -1.88 -10.72
CA GLY A 79 -1.19 -2.45 -11.07
C GLY A 79 -2.06 -2.76 -9.85
N TRP A 80 -1.63 -2.42 -8.64
CA TRP A 80 -2.30 -2.76 -7.37
C TRP A 80 -2.60 -1.54 -6.48
N GLY A 81 -2.56 -0.33 -7.05
CA GLY A 81 -2.95 0.91 -6.37
C GLY A 81 -1.83 1.93 -6.19
N ALA A 82 -0.57 1.54 -6.39
CA ALA A 82 0.55 2.45 -6.31
C ALA A 82 1.71 2.04 -7.23
N THR A 83 2.31 3.03 -7.87
CA THR A 83 3.46 2.86 -8.76
C THR A 83 4.76 3.21 -8.01
N ALA A 84 5.75 2.32 -8.09
CA ALA A 84 7.11 2.58 -7.59
C ALA A 84 7.90 3.54 -8.52
N PRO A 85 8.93 4.25 -8.03
CA PRO A 85 9.47 4.26 -6.66
C PRO A 85 8.60 5.02 -5.66
N PHE A 86 8.70 4.62 -4.39
CA PHE A 86 8.03 5.30 -3.27
C PHE A 86 8.96 6.34 -2.63
N GLY A 87 8.34 7.35 -2.01
CA GLY A 87 9.05 8.43 -1.34
C GLY A 87 9.45 9.57 -2.27
N PRO A 88 9.93 10.69 -1.70
CA PRO A 88 10.27 11.86 -2.48
C PRO A 88 11.33 11.52 -3.55
N PRO A 89 11.29 12.18 -4.72
CA PRO A 89 12.33 12.01 -5.71
C PRO A 89 13.70 12.36 -5.10
N PRO A 90 14.79 11.71 -5.54
CA PRO A 90 16.13 12.07 -5.08
C PRO A 90 16.39 13.56 -5.35
N PHE A 91 17.20 14.18 -4.47
CA PHE A 91 17.51 15.61 -4.51
C PHE A 91 17.70 16.12 -5.93
N ARG A 92 16.83 17.05 -6.36
CA ARG A 92 16.96 17.71 -7.66
C ARG A 92 18.17 18.64 -7.58
N ARG A 93 19.27 18.28 -8.23
CA ARG A 93 20.44 19.16 -8.33
C ARG A 93 20.02 20.42 -9.08
N VAL A 94 19.86 21.53 -8.36
CA VAL A 94 19.60 22.84 -8.97
C VAL A 94 20.92 23.30 -9.55
N HIS A 95 21.13 23.10 -10.86
CA HIS A 95 22.20 23.83 -11.54
C HIS A 95 21.80 25.30 -11.51
N SER A 96 22.42 26.05 -10.61
CA SER A 96 22.38 27.50 -10.63
C SER A 96 23.12 27.93 -11.88
N SER A 97 22.40 28.15 -12.98
CA SER A 97 22.94 28.92 -14.10
C SER A 97 23.01 30.37 -13.63
N LEU A 98 24.13 30.73 -13.02
CA LEU A 98 24.59 32.12 -13.06
C LEU A 98 24.94 32.37 -14.53
N ALA A 99 23.99 32.93 -15.26
CA ALA A 99 24.27 33.56 -16.54
C ALA A 99 25.18 34.78 -16.30
N PRO A 100 26.08 35.07 -17.25
CA PRO A 100 27.22 35.97 -17.06
C PRO A 100 26.85 37.42 -16.75
#